data_AF-A0A9N9SWC4-F1
#
_entry.id   AF-A0A9N9SWC4-F1
#
_cell.length_a   1.000
_cell.length_b   1.000
_cell.length_c   1.000
_cell.angle_alpha   90.00
_cell.angle_beta   90.00
_cell.angle_gamma   90.00
#
_symmetry.space_group_name_H-M   'P 1'
#
loop_
_entity.id
_entity.type
_entity.pdbx_description
1 polymer ?
#
loop_
_entity_poly.entity_id
_entity_poly.type
_entity_poly.pdbx_seq_one_letter_code
_entity_poly.pdbx_strand_id
1 'polypeptide(L)'
;MSTKILIVDILSTEIVNILKYQLKIVSKTSKLIVVETTICKCKGPWNVQDIIMSYKRIQQAVVDYNTVFSKIILIRISTVFVGCLKSMSYMFFGFSKESTENGNDVVCEIFRGSYIFISLCFVVRCIISCENVEKAGEKLGTLCKILQSEVQEPRLKEQLIDMSTLIAALPLSFSISGFFKINKRLIPSLISGITSYLIILIQFKAQDQCS
;
A
#
# COMPACT_ATOMS: atom_id res chain seq x y z
N MET A 1 -8.35 -25.17 -22.24
CA MET A 1 -8.65 -24.27 -21.09
C MET A 1 -7.69 -24.49 -19.92
N SER A 2 -7.28 -25.74 -19.61
CA SER A 2 -6.32 -26.06 -18.53
C SER A 2 -4.95 -25.39 -18.61
N THR A 3 -4.37 -25.18 -19.80
CA THR A 3 -3.02 -24.63 -19.94
C THR A 3 -2.90 -23.17 -19.52
N LYS A 4 -3.98 -22.37 -19.71
CA LYS A 4 -4.02 -20.96 -19.29
C LYS A 4 -4.12 -20.82 -17.76
N ILE A 5 -4.79 -21.75 -17.10
CA ILE A 5 -4.93 -21.79 -15.64
C ILE A 5 -3.60 -22.19 -14.99
N LEU A 6 -2.89 -23.16 -15.58
CA LEU A 6 -1.58 -23.63 -15.09
C LEU A 6 -0.51 -22.52 -15.14
N ILE A 7 -0.48 -21.73 -16.22
CA ILE A 7 0.45 -20.60 -16.37
C ILE A 7 0.18 -19.51 -15.31
N VAL A 8 -1.09 -19.24 -15.01
CA VAL A 8 -1.48 -18.28 -13.96
C VAL A 8 -1.08 -18.78 -12.57
N ASP A 9 -1.19 -20.08 -12.30
CA ASP A 9 -0.80 -20.65 -11.01
C ASP A 9 0.72 -20.69 -10.81
N ILE A 10 1.49 -21.00 -11.87
CA ILE A 10 2.96 -20.90 -11.86
C ILE A 10 3.40 -19.45 -11.64
N LEU A 11 2.80 -18.49 -12.36
CA LEU A 11 3.08 -17.07 -12.18
C LEU A 11 2.71 -16.60 -10.77
N SER A 12 1.60 -17.08 -10.19
CA SER A 12 1.21 -16.72 -8.83
C SER A 12 2.20 -17.23 -7.78
N THR A 13 2.77 -18.42 -7.99
CA THR A 13 3.72 -19.05 -7.06
C THR A 13 5.08 -18.35 -7.10
N GLU A 14 5.57 -18.05 -8.30
CA GLU A 14 6.80 -17.27 -8.50
C GLU A 14 6.66 -15.85 -7.95
N ILE A 15 5.51 -15.21 -8.17
CA ILE A 15 5.21 -13.89 -7.58
C ILE A 15 5.23 -13.98 -6.05
N VAL A 16 4.61 -14.99 -5.43
CA VAL A 16 4.64 -15.20 -3.98
C VAL A 16 6.07 -15.40 -3.45
N ASN A 17 6.94 -16.11 -4.18
CA ASN A 17 8.34 -16.30 -3.80
C ASN A 17 9.16 -15.01 -3.89
N ILE A 18 9.01 -14.25 -4.98
CA ILE A 18 9.60 -12.92 -5.13
C ILE A 18 9.12 -12.01 -3.99
N LEU A 19 7.84 -12.08 -3.66
CA LEU A 19 7.24 -11.29 -2.59
C LEU A 19 7.73 -11.69 -1.19
N LYS A 20 7.96 -12.98 -0.92
CA LYS A 20 8.58 -13.46 0.32
C LYS A 20 10.02 -12.96 0.43
N TYR A 21 10.76 -13.00 -0.67
CA TYR A 21 12.14 -12.50 -0.73
C TYR A 21 12.20 -10.99 -0.44
N GLN A 22 11.32 -10.22 -1.07
CA GLN A 22 11.22 -8.78 -0.87
C GLN A 22 10.72 -8.43 0.54
N LEU A 23 9.75 -9.17 1.09
CA LEU A 23 9.30 -9.03 2.49
C LEU A 23 10.43 -9.30 3.50
N LYS A 24 11.34 -10.22 3.19
CA LYS A 24 12.52 -10.50 4.04
C LYS A 24 13.48 -9.31 4.07
N ILE A 25 13.73 -8.69 2.91
CA ILE A 25 14.52 -7.45 2.80
C ILE A 25 13.83 -6.33 3.58
N VAL A 26 12.53 -6.12 3.36
CA VAL A 26 11.70 -5.15 4.07
C VAL A 26 11.74 -5.34 5.58
N SER A 27 11.65 -6.58 6.09
CA SER A 27 11.71 -6.85 7.53
C SER A 27 13.05 -6.47 8.16
N LYS A 28 14.12 -6.52 7.36
CA LYS A 28 15.48 -6.20 7.80
C LYS A 28 15.65 -4.68 7.86
N THR A 29 15.13 -3.97 6.87
CA THR A 29 15.11 -2.50 6.81
C THR A 29 14.15 -1.90 7.85
N SER A 30 12.99 -2.52 8.07
CA SER A 30 12.01 -2.04 9.07
C SER A 30 12.53 -2.18 10.49
N LYS A 31 13.32 -3.22 10.80
CA LYS A 31 13.99 -3.36 12.10
C LYS A 31 15.00 -2.25 12.35
N LEU A 32 15.77 -1.85 11.34
CA LEU A 32 16.70 -0.73 11.43
C LEU A 32 15.97 0.60 11.69
N ILE A 33 14.90 0.86 10.95
CA ILE A 33 14.07 2.07 11.11
C ILE A 33 13.38 2.10 12.49
N VAL A 34 12.82 0.97 12.96
CA VAL A 34 12.15 0.88 14.27
C VAL A 34 13.14 1.09 15.41
N VAL A 35 14.36 0.55 15.31
CA VAL A 35 15.42 0.77 16.30
C VAL A 35 15.80 2.26 16.36
N GLU A 36 15.99 2.93 15.22
CA GLU A 36 16.28 4.37 15.20
C GLU A 36 15.12 5.23 15.74
N THR A 37 13.87 4.85 15.47
CA THR A 37 12.69 5.57 15.95
C THR A 37 12.51 5.43 17.47
N THR A 38 12.93 4.28 18.04
CA THR A 38 12.88 4.04 19.49
C THR A 38 13.95 4.84 20.22
N ILE A 39 15.14 4.99 19.62
CA ILE A 39 16.22 5.85 20.14
C ILE A 39 15.75 7.33 20.18
N CYS A 40 14.98 7.76 19.17
CA CYS A 40 14.38 9.09 19.14
C CYS A 40 13.47 9.37 20.34
N LYS A 41 12.61 8.43 20.75
CA LYS A 41 11.69 8.61 21.91
C LYS A 41 12.38 8.80 23.26
N CYS A 42 13.65 8.43 23.40
CA CYS A 42 14.38 8.46 24.68
C CYS A 42 15.24 9.72 24.88
N LYS A 43 15.31 10.64 23.91
CA LYS A 43 16.00 11.93 24.09
C LYS A 43 15.10 12.92 24.84
N GLY A 44 15.71 13.76 25.69
CA GLY A 44 15.08 14.81 26.50
C GLY A 44 14.37 15.92 25.68
N PRO A 45 14.28 17.17 26.15
CA PRO A 45 13.57 18.22 25.43
C PRO A 45 14.15 18.39 24.01
N TRP A 46 13.27 18.34 23.02
CA TRP A 46 13.64 18.37 21.60
C TRP A 46 14.02 19.80 21.19
N ASN A 47 15.23 19.97 20.66
CA ASN A 47 15.60 21.20 19.96
C ASN A 47 15.12 21.13 18.50
N VAL A 48 14.87 22.30 17.89
CA VAL A 48 14.43 22.39 16.49
C VAL A 48 15.40 21.70 15.53
N GLN A 49 16.70 21.71 15.84
CA GLN A 49 17.74 21.02 15.07
C GLN A 49 17.58 19.49 15.07
N ASP A 50 17.16 18.88 16.18
CA ASP A 50 16.87 17.45 16.25
C ASP A 50 15.62 17.09 15.43
N ILE A 51 14.63 18.01 15.39
CA ILE A 51 13.42 17.85 14.58
C ILE A 51 13.75 17.91 13.10
N ILE A 52 14.61 18.86 12.68
CA ILE A 52 15.10 18.96 11.29
C ILE A 52 15.84 17.67 10.87
N MET A 53 16.73 17.15 11.73
CA MET A 53 17.42 15.89 11.43
C MET A 53 16.45 14.71 11.33
N SER A 54 15.45 14.66 12.20
CA SER A 54 14.42 13.62 12.17
C SER A 54 13.59 13.70 10.88
N TYR A 55 13.24 14.90 10.44
CA TYR A 55 12.52 15.10 9.17
C TYR A 55 13.33 14.60 7.98
N LYS A 56 14.62 14.94 7.90
CA LYS A 56 15.52 14.45 6.83
C LYS A 56 15.61 12.92 6.79
N ARG A 57 15.65 12.26 7.95
CA ARG A 57 15.64 10.78 8.02
C ARG A 57 14.33 10.19 7.53
N ILE A 58 13.20 10.76 7.93
CA ILE A 58 11.88 10.34 7.46
C ILE A 58 11.81 10.48 5.94
N GLN A 59 12.27 11.61 5.40
CA GLN A 59 12.30 11.85 3.98
C GLN A 59 13.15 10.82 3.23
N GLN A 60 14.35 10.50 3.72
CA GLN A 60 15.18 9.44 3.15
C GLN A 60 14.46 8.09 3.15
N ALA A 61 13.78 7.75 4.25
CA ALA A 61 12.98 6.53 4.33
C ALA A 61 11.82 6.52 3.32
N VAL A 62 11.20 7.68 3.02
CA VAL A 62 10.18 7.80 1.96
C VAL A 62 10.78 7.58 0.57
N VAL A 63 12.00 8.08 0.30
CA VAL A 63 12.70 7.84 -0.97
C VAL A 63 13.03 6.35 -1.15
N ASP A 64 13.54 5.71 -0.09
CA ASP A 64 13.85 4.28 -0.10
C ASP A 64 12.57 3.45 -0.28
N TYR A 65 11.49 3.87 0.39
CA TYR A 65 10.16 3.28 0.21
C TYR A 65 9.69 3.38 -1.24
N ASN A 66 9.76 4.56 -1.84
CA ASN A 66 9.34 4.78 -3.23
C ASN A 66 10.19 4.00 -4.23
N THR A 67 11.42 3.64 -3.89
CA THR A 67 12.29 2.87 -4.78
C THR A 67 12.01 1.36 -4.70
N VAL A 68 11.83 0.83 -3.48
CA VAL A 68 11.72 -0.61 -3.22
C VAL A 68 10.26 -1.04 -3.02
N PHE A 69 9.55 -0.38 -2.11
CA PHE A 69 8.21 -0.78 -1.70
C PHE A 69 7.14 -0.43 -2.72
N SER A 70 7.35 0.61 -3.54
CA SER A 70 6.44 0.97 -4.63
C SER A 70 6.16 -0.22 -5.57
N LYS A 71 7.22 -0.93 -5.97
CA LYS A 71 7.14 -2.11 -6.84
C LYS A 71 6.44 -3.27 -6.14
N ILE A 72 6.73 -3.49 -4.86
CA ILE A 72 6.11 -4.55 -4.05
C ILE A 72 4.60 -4.31 -3.91
N ILE A 73 4.19 -3.06 -3.66
CA ILE A 73 2.78 -2.68 -3.53
C ILE A 73 2.06 -2.83 -4.86
N LEU A 74 2.68 -2.41 -5.97
CA LEU A 74 2.10 -2.60 -7.29
C LEU A 74 1.84 -4.08 -7.58
N ILE A 75 2.86 -4.93 -7.37
CA ILE A 75 2.71 -6.39 -7.56
C ILE A 75 1.60 -6.91 -6.65
N ARG A 76 1.53 -6.48 -5.38
CA ARG A 76 0.47 -6.93 -4.49
C ARG A 76 -0.92 -6.48 -4.89
N ILE A 77 -1.08 -5.24 -5.34
CA ILE A 77 -2.35 -4.74 -5.88
C ILE A 77 -2.77 -5.61 -7.07
N SER A 78 -1.86 -5.89 -8.00
CA SER A 78 -2.14 -6.74 -9.16
C SER A 78 -2.49 -8.17 -8.77
N THR A 79 -1.75 -8.79 -7.82
CA THR A 79 -2.05 -10.15 -7.35
C THR A 79 -3.42 -10.22 -6.66
N VAL A 80 -3.75 -9.22 -5.83
CA VAL A 80 -5.05 -9.14 -5.17
C VAL A 80 -6.16 -8.97 -6.20
N PHE A 81 -5.96 -8.09 -7.18
CA PHE A 81 -6.93 -7.87 -8.27
C PHE A 81 -7.21 -9.17 -9.03
N VAL A 82 -6.16 -9.86 -9.51
CA VAL A 82 -6.31 -11.15 -10.20
C VAL A 82 -6.93 -12.21 -9.30
N GLY A 83 -6.57 -12.24 -8.02
CA GLY A 83 -7.16 -13.13 -7.02
C GLY A 83 -8.67 -12.93 -6.86
N CYS A 84 -9.11 -11.67 -6.77
CA CYS A 84 -10.54 -11.30 -6.75
C CYS A 84 -11.25 -11.80 -8.02
N LEU A 85 -10.67 -11.54 -9.21
CA LEU A 85 -11.27 -11.98 -10.47
C LEU A 85 -11.38 -13.50 -10.55
N LYS A 86 -10.34 -14.21 -10.14
CA LYS A 86 -10.33 -15.68 -10.07
C LYS A 86 -11.43 -16.14 -9.13
N SER A 87 -11.49 -15.62 -7.90
CA SER A 87 -12.54 -15.96 -6.92
C SER A 87 -13.95 -15.75 -7.47
N MET A 88 -14.21 -14.62 -8.13
CA MET A 88 -15.50 -14.32 -8.73
C MET A 88 -15.84 -15.27 -9.88
N SER A 89 -14.88 -15.60 -10.75
CA SER A 89 -15.09 -16.58 -11.83
C SER A 89 -15.41 -17.98 -11.28
N TYR A 90 -14.71 -18.44 -10.24
CA TYR A 90 -14.95 -19.75 -9.65
C TYR A 90 -16.32 -19.81 -8.97
N MET A 91 -16.73 -18.75 -8.26
CA MET A 91 -18.08 -18.65 -7.74
C MET A 91 -19.11 -18.76 -8.88
N PHE A 92 -18.89 -18.05 -9.98
CA PHE A 92 -19.84 -17.99 -11.09
C PHE A 92 -19.96 -19.27 -11.92
N PHE A 93 -18.87 -20.04 -12.08
CA PHE A 93 -18.85 -21.34 -12.76
C PHE A 93 -19.13 -22.52 -11.81
N GLY A 94 -18.72 -22.42 -10.54
CA GLY A 94 -18.91 -23.44 -9.52
C GLY A 94 -20.37 -23.60 -9.10
N PHE A 95 -21.14 -22.51 -9.02
CA PHE A 95 -22.59 -22.58 -8.79
C PHE A 95 -23.38 -23.24 -9.93
N SER A 96 -22.79 -23.39 -11.13
CA SER A 96 -23.44 -24.08 -12.26
C SER A 96 -23.11 -25.57 -12.35
N LYS A 97 -22.16 -26.08 -11.54
CA LYS A 97 -21.89 -27.52 -11.43
C LYS A 97 -22.50 -28.02 -10.13
N GLU A 98 -23.60 -28.75 -10.28
CA GLU A 98 -24.31 -29.45 -9.22
C GLU A 98 -23.33 -30.13 -8.25
N SER A 99 -23.46 -29.75 -6.98
CA SER A 99 -22.93 -30.34 -5.76
C SER A 99 -22.24 -31.69 -5.93
N THR A 100 -20.99 -31.71 -6.37
CA THR A 100 -20.21 -32.95 -6.38
C THR A 100 -19.36 -33.01 -5.12
N GLU A 101 -19.88 -33.72 -4.12
CA GLU A 101 -19.21 -34.40 -3.02
C GLU A 101 -17.71 -34.13 -2.86
N ASN A 102 -17.34 -33.18 -2.00
CA ASN A 102 -16.15 -33.22 -1.15
C ASN A 102 -16.11 -32.00 -0.21
N GLY A 103 -16.30 -32.22 1.10
CA GLY A 103 -16.27 -31.15 2.10
C GLY A 103 -14.96 -30.34 2.15
N ASN A 104 -13.87 -30.90 1.63
CA ASN A 104 -12.58 -30.22 1.54
C ASN A 104 -12.57 -29.04 0.54
N ASP A 105 -13.37 -29.09 -0.53
CA ASP A 105 -13.35 -28.05 -1.56
C ASP A 105 -14.00 -26.74 -1.05
N VAL A 106 -15.08 -26.86 -0.27
CA VAL A 106 -15.75 -25.70 0.35
C VAL A 106 -14.83 -25.01 1.37
N VAL A 107 -14.12 -25.79 2.18
CA VAL A 107 -13.16 -25.26 3.16
C VAL A 107 -12.01 -24.53 2.46
N CYS A 108 -11.45 -25.10 1.40
CA CYS A 108 -10.41 -24.45 0.59
C CYS A 108 -10.85 -23.10 0.01
N GLU A 109 -12.09 -22.99 -0.47
CA GLU A 109 -12.60 -21.72 -1.03
C GLU A 109 -12.85 -20.66 0.05
N ILE A 110 -13.32 -21.04 1.25
CA ILE A 110 -13.42 -20.12 2.40
C ILE A 110 -12.03 -19.60 2.81
N PHE A 111 -11.03 -20.48 2.87
CA PHE A 111 -9.64 -20.07 3.14
C PHE A 111 -9.09 -19.13 2.06
N ARG A 112 -9.41 -19.39 0.80
CA ARG A 112 -8.96 -18.55 -0.32
C ARG A 112 -9.61 -17.17 -0.28
N GLY A 113 -10.93 -17.11 -0.03
CA GLY A 113 -11.67 -15.85 0.12
C GLY A 113 -11.17 -15.01 1.29
N SER A 114 -10.98 -15.63 2.46
CA SER A 114 -10.43 -14.94 3.64
C SER A 114 -8.99 -14.43 3.40
N TYR A 115 -8.14 -15.19 2.71
CA TYR A 115 -6.81 -14.73 2.31
C TYR A 115 -6.86 -13.47 1.43
N ILE A 116 -7.72 -13.46 0.40
CA ILE A 116 -7.90 -12.31 -0.49
C ILE A 116 -8.41 -11.10 0.31
N PHE A 117 -9.38 -11.30 1.19
CA PHE A 117 -9.94 -10.23 2.02
C PHE A 117 -8.89 -9.62 2.95
N ILE A 118 -8.10 -10.45 3.65
CA ILE A 118 -7.00 -9.97 4.51
C ILE A 118 -5.97 -9.20 3.67
N SER A 119 -5.64 -9.68 2.47
CA SER A 119 -4.70 -9.01 1.57
C SER A 119 -5.24 -7.66 1.06
N LEU A 120 -6.54 -7.55 0.78
CA LEU A 120 -7.20 -6.27 0.46
C LEU A 120 -7.10 -5.28 1.64
N CYS A 121 -7.43 -5.73 2.85
CA CYS A 121 -7.32 -4.90 4.05
C CYS A 121 -5.88 -4.40 4.27
N PHE A 122 -4.88 -5.24 4.00
CA PHE A 122 -3.47 -4.86 4.09
C PHE A 122 -3.13 -3.74 3.09
N VAL A 123 -3.49 -3.90 1.81
CA VAL A 123 -3.26 -2.88 0.77
C VAL A 123 -3.93 -1.55 1.13
N VAL A 124 -5.19 -1.59 1.58
CA VAL A 124 -5.92 -0.39 2.02
C VAL A 124 -5.22 0.29 3.19
N ARG A 125 -4.79 -0.47 4.20
CA ARG A 125 -4.03 0.08 5.34
C ARG A 125 -2.72 0.71 4.90
N CYS A 126 -1.99 0.11 3.95
CA CYS A 126 -0.77 0.71 3.40
C CYS A 126 -1.05 2.05 2.71
N ILE A 127 -2.09 2.13 1.88
CA ILE A 127 -2.48 3.38 1.18
C ILE A 127 -2.84 4.47 2.20
N ILE A 128 -3.64 4.13 3.21
CA ILE A 128 -4.03 5.09 4.26
C ILE A 128 -2.81 5.54 5.08
N SER A 129 -1.90 4.63 5.41
CA SER A 129 -0.69 4.94 6.14
C SER A 129 0.21 5.92 5.37
N CYS A 130 0.37 5.71 4.06
CA CYS A 130 1.14 6.61 3.21
C CYS A 130 0.55 8.03 3.23
N GLU A 131 -0.76 8.15 3.01
CA GLU A 131 -1.45 9.45 3.03
C GLU A 131 -1.36 10.13 4.40
N ASN A 132 -1.44 9.37 5.50
CA ASN A 132 -1.29 9.94 6.84
C ASN A 132 0.11 10.52 7.07
N VAL A 133 1.16 9.90 6.52
CA VAL A 133 2.52 10.43 6.61
C VAL A 133 2.67 11.71 5.76
N GLU A 134 2.10 11.75 4.54
CA GLU A 134 2.08 12.98 3.73
C GLU A 134 1.39 14.13 4.49
N LYS A 135 0.18 13.87 5.01
CA LYS A 135 -0.60 14.84 5.79
C LYS A 135 0.10 15.27 7.07
N ALA A 136 0.84 14.38 7.73
CA ALA A 136 1.64 14.73 8.89
C ALA A 136 2.78 15.70 8.52
N GLY A 137 3.45 15.48 7.38
CA GLY A 137 4.44 16.40 6.83
C GLY A 137 3.86 17.78 6.50
N GLU A 138 2.69 17.83 5.87
CA GLU A 138 1.99 19.09 5.58
C GLU A 138 1.59 19.84 6.85
N LYS A 139 1.02 19.14 7.84
CA LYS A 139 0.67 19.73 9.15
C LYS A 139 1.87 20.28 9.86
N LEU A 140 3.01 19.57 9.80
CA LEU A 140 4.26 20.04 10.37
C LEU A 140 4.72 21.35 9.72
N GLY A 141 4.65 21.44 8.38
CA GLY A 141 4.95 22.68 7.66
C GLY A 141 4.05 23.84 8.05
N THR A 142 2.74 23.59 8.19
CA THR A 142 1.77 24.61 8.66
C THR A 142 2.06 25.04 10.09
N LEU A 143 2.36 24.09 10.98
CA LEU A 143 2.71 24.40 12.37
C LEU A 143 3.98 25.26 12.45
N CYS A 144 5.01 24.94 11.66
CA CYS A 144 6.22 25.76 11.59
C CYS A 144 5.90 27.20 11.18
N LYS A 145 5.02 27.41 10.18
CA LYS A 145 4.61 28.75 9.74
C LYS A 145 3.85 29.53 10.82
N ILE A 146 2.96 28.86 11.55
CA ILE A 146 2.23 29.50 12.66
C ILE A 146 3.21 29.92 13.75
N LEU A 147 4.08 29.02 14.17
CA LEU A 147 5.02 29.27 15.26
C LEU A 147 6.07 30.34 14.89
N GLN A 148 6.42 30.51 13.61
CA GLN A 148 7.23 31.65 13.14
C GLN A 148 6.60 33.02 13.42
N SER A 149 5.27 33.10 13.45
CA SER A 149 4.54 34.34 13.73
C SER A 149 4.41 34.65 15.22
N GLU A 150 4.50 33.62 16.07
CA GLU A 150 4.34 33.73 17.52
C GLU A 150 5.68 33.87 18.27
N VAL A 151 6.76 33.33 17.71
CA VAL A 151 8.10 33.35 18.33
C VAL A 151 8.76 34.72 18.21
N GLN A 152 9.14 35.29 19.35
CA GLN A 152 9.93 36.53 19.43
C GLN A 152 11.44 36.30 19.39
N GLU A 153 11.90 35.08 19.70
CA GLU A 153 13.33 34.75 19.71
C GLU A 153 13.88 34.62 18.27
N PRO A 154 14.85 35.46 17.85
CA PRO A 154 15.28 35.53 16.46
C PRO A 154 15.97 34.25 15.97
N ARG A 155 16.73 33.58 16.85
CA ARG A 155 17.40 32.31 16.51
C ARG A 155 16.41 31.18 16.26
N LEU A 156 15.38 31.09 17.10
CA LEU A 156 14.35 30.07 16.96
C LEU A 156 13.52 30.34 15.70
N LYS A 157 13.20 31.61 15.43
CA LYS A 157 12.50 32.02 14.21
C LYS A 157 13.26 31.63 12.93
N GLU A 158 14.57 31.84 12.89
CA GLU A 158 15.43 31.43 11.77
C GLU A 158 15.41 29.91 11.56
N GLN A 159 15.55 29.12 12.63
CA GLN A 159 15.47 27.65 12.54
C GLN A 159 14.11 27.15 12.05
N LEU A 160 13.02 27.82 12.41
CA LEU A 160 11.70 27.48 11.90
C LEU A 160 11.48 27.88 10.44
N ILE A 161 12.10 28.97 9.99
CA ILE A 161 12.10 29.35 8.56
C ILE A 161 12.85 28.29 7.76
N ASP A 162 14.02 27.86 8.21
CA ASP A 162 14.80 26.80 7.58
C ASP A 162 14.00 25.50 7.50
N MET A 163 13.32 25.13 8.58
CA MET A 163 12.50 23.93 8.63
C MET A 163 11.29 24.01 7.70
N SER A 164 10.56 25.13 7.69
CA SER A 164 9.43 25.32 6.76
C SER A 164 9.90 25.31 5.30
N THR A 165 11.06 25.91 5.02
CA THR A 165 11.66 25.92 3.67
C THR A 165 12.06 24.52 3.24
N LEU A 166 12.66 23.74 4.16
CA LEU A 166 13.00 22.34 3.92
C LEU A 166 11.76 21.50 3.61
N ILE A 167 10.70 21.63 4.40
CA ILE A 167 9.43 20.89 4.20
C ILE A 167 8.80 21.26 2.85
N ALA A 168 8.85 22.54 2.47
CA ALA A 168 8.33 23.00 1.19
C ALA A 168 9.17 22.51 0.00
N ALA A 169 10.49 22.46 0.15
CA ALA A 169 11.41 21.97 -0.88
C ALA A 169 11.36 20.45 -1.05
N LEU A 170 11.05 19.72 0.04
CA LEU A 170 11.14 18.27 0.11
C LEU A 170 9.87 17.64 0.69
N PRO A 171 8.73 17.76 -0.01
CA PRO A 171 7.48 17.21 0.48
C PRO A 171 7.54 15.69 0.58
N LEU A 172 7.01 15.15 1.67
CA LEU A 172 6.80 13.71 1.81
C LEU A 172 5.73 13.29 0.80
N SER A 173 6.15 12.59 -0.27
CA SER A 173 5.23 12.06 -1.27
C SER A 173 5.52 10.60 -1.55
N PHE A 174 4.47 9.78 -1.54
CA PHE A 174 4.54 8.37 -1.89
C PHE A 174 4.03 8.15 -3.31
N SER A 175 4.85 7.47 -4.13
CA SER A 175 4.52 7.22 -5.54
C SER A 175 4.89 5.80 -5.95
N ILE A 176 4.03 5.19 -6.76
CA ILE A 176 4.25 3.90 -7.38
C ILE A 176 5.10 4.10 -8.64
N SER A 177 6.41 3.91 -8.51
CA SER A 177 7.35 3.94 -9.64
C SER A 177 7.29 5.21 -10.50
N GLY A 178 6.83 6.34 -9.94
CA GLY A 178 6.65 7.60 -10.65
C GLY A 178 5.36 7.71 -11.48
N PHE A 179 4.60 6.63 -11.64
CA PHE A 179 3.39 6.60 -12.48
C PHE A 179 2.13 7.03 -11.73
N PHE A 180 1.99 6.62 -10.45
CA PHE A 180 0.78 6.88 -9.66
C PHE A 180 1.11 7.32 -8.25
N LYS A 181 0.54 8.45 -7.80
CA LYS A 181 0.63 8.86 -6.41
C LYS A 181 -0.17 7.89 -5.53
N ILE A 182 0.42 7.38 -4.44
CA ILE A 182 -0.27 6.51 -3.49
C ILE A 182 -1.19 7.37 -2.63
N ASN A 183 -2.47 7.43 -2.98
CA ASN A 183 -3.48 8.17 -2.23
C ASN A 183 -4.77 7.36 -2.11
N LYS A 184 -5.69 7.77 -1.23
CA LYS A 184 -6.98 7.10 -1.05
C LYS A 184 -7.84 7.02 -2.31
N ARG A 185 -7.56 7.79 -3.38
CA ARG A 185 -8.29 7.68 -4.66
C ARG A 185 -7.97 6.38 -5.39
N LEU A 186 -6.86 5.70 -5.08
CA LEU A 186 -6.58 4.37 -5.60
C LEU A 186 -7.60 3.33 -5.13
N ILE A 187 -8.14 3.47 -3.92
CA ILE A 187 -9.12 2.51 -3.35
C ILE A 187 -10.39 2.42 -4.23
N PRO A 188 -11.12 3.52 -4.51
CA PRO A 188 -12.29 3.46 -5.38
C PRO A 188 -11.93 3.06 -6.81
N SER A 189 -10.75 3.41 -7.34
CA SER A 189 -10.30 2.93 -8.65
C SER A 189 -10.16 1.41 -8.70
N LEU A 190 -9.61 0.79 -7.64
CA LEU A 190 -9.52 -0.67 -7.55
C LEU A 190 -10.90 -1.33 -7.48
N ILE A 191 -11.80 -0.79 -6.65
CA ILE A 191 -13.17 -1.28 -6.54
C ILE A 191 -13.89 -1.15 -7.89
N SER A 192 -13.76 0.00 -8.55
CA SER A 192 -14.34 0.23 -9.88
C SER A 192 -13.84 -0.79 -10.90
N GLY A 193 -12.53 -1.06 -10.95
CA GLY A 193 -11.96 -2.04 -11.87
C GLY A 193 -12.50 -3.46 -11.63
N ILE A 194 -12.63 -3.87 -10.36
CA ILE A 194 -13.19 -5.18 -10.00
C ILE A 194 -14.67 -5.25 -10.42
N THR A 195 -15.45 -4.22 -10.10
CA THR A 195 -16.88 -4.13 -10.46
C THR A 195 -17.08 -4.14 -11.97
N SER A 196 -16.29 -3.37 -12.73
CA SER A 196 -16.36 -3.36 -14.19
C SER A 196 -16.10 -4.74 -14.79
N TYR A 197 -15.08 -5.45 -14.31
CA TYR A 197 -14.80 -6.81 -14.78
C TYR A 197 -15.91 -7.79 -14.40
N LEU A 198 -16.48 -7.66 -13.20
CA LEU A 198 -17.62 -8.47 -12.78
C LEU A 198 -18.83 -8.26 -13.70
N ILE A 199 -19.15 -7.01 -14.05
CA ILE A 199 -20.23 -6.71 -15.01
C ILE A 199 -19.96 -7.37 -16.36
N ILE A 200 -18.72 -7.27 -16.86
CA ILE A 200 -18.32 -7.90 -18.13
C ILE A 200 -18.51 -9.43 -18.07
N LEU A 201 -18.06 -10.08 -17.00
CA LEU A 201 -18.25 -11.53 -16.82
C LEU A 201 -19.73 -11.93 -16.79
N ILE A 202 -20.56 -11.15 -16.10
CA ILE A 202 -22.02 -11.40 -16.03
C ILE A 202 -22.63 -11.30 -17.43
N GLN A 203 -22.27 -10.26 -18.19
CA GLN A 203 -22.77 -10.04 -19.55
C GLN A 203 -22.39 -11.19 -20.49
N PHE A 204 -21.15 -11.67 -20.45
CA PHE A 204 -20.71 -12.79 -21.28
C PHE A 204 -21.48 -14.09 -20.98
N LYS A 205 -21.70 -14.43 -19.71
CA LYS A 205 -22.49 -15.64 -19.37
C LYS A 205 -23.96 -15.51 -19.76
N ALA A 206 -24.54 -14.32 -19.61
CA ALA A 206 -25.93 -14.08 -20.01
C ALA A 206 -26.13 -14.31 -21.51
N GLN A 207 -25.13 -14.01 -22.34
CA GLN A 207 -25.15 -14.29 -23.78
C GLN A 207 -24.97 -15.78 -24.11
N ASP A 208 -24.07 -16.48 -23.41
CA ASP A 208 -23.85 -17.92 -23.59
C ASP A 208 -25.07 -18.77 -23.20
N GLN A 209 -25.97 -18.27 -22.34
CA GLN A 209 -27.21 -18.97 -21.95
C GLN A 209 -28.35 -18.80 -22.97
N CYS A 210 -28.21 -17.91 -23.95
CA CYS A 210 -29.22 -17.61 -24.98
C CYS A 210 -28.84 -18.11 -26.38
N SER A 211 -27.74 -18.87 -26.52
CA SER A 211 -27.32 -19.54 -27.77
C SER A 211 -27.46 -21.05 -27.64
#